data_AF-A0A9P1P9N2-F1
#
_entry.id   AF-A0A9P1P9N2-F1
#
_cell.length_a   1.000
_cell.length_b   1.000
_cell.length_c   1.000
_cell.angle_alpha   90.00
_cell.angle_beta   90.00
_cell.angle_gamma   90.00
#
_symmetry.space_group_name_H-M   'P 1'
#
loop_
_entity.id
_entity.type
_entity.pdbx_description
1 polymer ?
#
loop_
_entity_poly.entity_id
_entity_poly.type
_entity_poly.pdbx_seq_one_letter_code
_entity_poly.pdbx_strand_id
1 'polypeptide(L)' 'MDSVEKKISFNKGGNGGYTLKLGIPIDFANDLGLTKEENKVILTLEDGAIVIRKKENINKEK' A
#
# COMPACT_ATOMS: atom_id res chain seq x y z
N MET A 1 5.40 17.89 4.54
CA MET A 1 5.38 16.70 3.67
C MET A 1 6.23 15.66 4.39
N ASP A 2 5.56 14.84 5.18
CA ASP A 2 6.20 13.90 6.08
C ASP A 2 6.67 12.69 5.27
N SER A 3 7.98 12.48 5.23
CA SER A 3 8.60 11.35 4.55
C SER A 3 9.26 10.45 5.59
N VAL A 4 8.91 9.18 5.57
CA VAL A 4 9.43 8.17 6.49
C VAL A 4 10.32 7.21 5.72
N GLU A 5 11.59 7.12 6.12
CA GLU A 5 12.49 6.10 5.57
C GLU A 5 12.13 4.74 6.18
N LYS A 6 11.83 3.76 5.32
CA LYS A 6 11.53 2.40 5.71
C LYS A 6 12.33 1.42 4.86
N LYS A 7 12.86 0.39 5.52
CA LYS A 7 13.46 -0.75 4.83
C LYS A 7 12.35 -1.63 4.25
N ILE A 8 12.48 -1.98 2.99
CA ILE A 8 11.61 -2.96 2.34
C ILE A 8 12.14 -4.34 2.65
N SER A 9 11.31 -5.21 3.21
CA SER A 9 11.68 -6.58 3.53
C SER A 9 11.43 -7.48 2.34
N PHE A 10 12.51 -8.03 1.78
CA PHE A 10 12.46 -9.01 0.70
C PHE A 10 12.22 -10.38 1.30
N ASN A 11 10.99 -10.88 1.16
CA ASN A 11 10.65 -12.23 1.60
C ASN A 11 10.56 -13.14 0.37
N LYS A 12 11.18 -14.32 0.44
CA LYS A 12 11.04 -15.32 -0.61
C LYS A 12 9.64 -15.94 -0.51
N GLY A 13 8.80 -15.71 -1.52
CA GLY A 13 7.51 -16.35 -1.63
C GLY A 13 7.66 -17.85 -1.92
N GLY A 14 6.75 -18.66 -1.39
CA GLY A 14 6.80 -20.13 -1.51
C GLY A 14 6.75 -20.68 -2.94
N ASN A 15 6.47 -19.84 -3.94
CA ASN A 15 6.38 -20.23 -5.35
C ASN A 15 7.56 -19.71 -6.21
N GLY A 16 8.71 -19.41 -5.59
CA GLY A 16 9.94 -19.00 -6.28
C GLY A 16 10.04 -17.51 -6.64
N GLY A 17 8.97 -16.73 -6.45
CA GLY A 17 8.99 -15.27 -6.58
C GLY A 17 9.44 -14.55 -5.30
N TYR A 18 10.06 -13.39 -5.43
CA TYR A 18 10.30 -12.49 -4.29
C TYR A 18 9.05 -11.64 -4.04
N THR A 19 8.54 -11.65 -2.81
CA THR A 19 7.49 -10.75 -2.37
C THR A 19 8.08 -9.70 -1.45
N LEU A 20 7.90 -8.44 -1.82
CA LEU A 20 8.32 -7.29 -1.04
C LEU A 20 7.22 -6.96 -0.03
N LYS A 21 7.59 -6.79 1.25
CA LYS A 21 6.70 -6.27 2.27
C LYS A 21 7.25 -4.94 2.77
N LEU A 22 6.45 -3.89 2.62
CA LEU A 22 6.70 -2.58 3.21
C LEU A 22 5.77 -2.40 4.42
N GLY A 23 6.36 -2.11 5.58
CA GLY A 23 5.58 -1.75 6.76
C GLY A 23 5.15 -0.29 6.67
N ILE A 24 3.87 -0.06 6.41
CA ILE A 24 3.27 1.28 6.44
C ILE A 24 3.00 1.63 7.91
N PRO A 25 3.46 2.80 8.42
CA PRO A 25 3.17 3.22 9.77
C PRO A 25 1.66 3.39 9.99
N ILE A 26 1.22 3.14 11.23
CA ILE A 26 -0.20 3.18 11.58
C ILE A 26 -0.79 4.59 11.40
N ASP A 27 0.00 5.65 11.58
CA ASP A 27 -0.43 7.03 11.35
C ASP A 27 -0.87 7.25 9.90
N PHE A 28 -0.10 6.76 8.93
CA PHE A 28 -0.44 6.87 7.51
C PHE A 28 -1.65 6.00 7.15
N ALA A 29 -1.74 4.81 7.73
CA ALA A 29 -2.90 3.95 7.56
C ALA A 29 -4.18 4.60 8.13
N ASN A 30 -4.09 5.25 9.29
CA ASN A 30 -5.18 6.00 9.91
C ASN A 30 -5.56 7.23 9.09
N ASP A 31 -4.58 7.99 8.60
CA ASP A 31 -4.80 9.17 7.75
C ASP A 31 -5.49 8.79 6.42
N LEU A 32 -5.11 7.64 5.85
CA LEU A 32 -5.79 7.02 4.70
C LEU A 32 -7.12 6.35 5.07
N GLY A 33 -7.46 6.24 6.35
CA GLY A 33 -8.64 5.53 6.85
C GLY A 33 -8.69 4.06 6.43
N LEU A 34 -7.53 3.40 6.38
CA LEU A 34 -7.40 1.96 6.12
C LEU A 34 -7.77 1.20 7.40
N THR A 35 -8.98 0.67 7.43
CA THR A 35 -9.44 -0.20 8.52
C THR A 35 -9.19 -1.67 8.16
N LYS A 36 -9.42 -2.59 9.12
CA LYS A 36 -9.33 -4.04 8.83
C LYS A 36 -10.29 -4.48 7.71
N GLU A 37 -11.39 -3.76 7.52
CA GLU A 37 -12.44 -4.04 6.53
C GLU A 37 -12.14 -3.35 5.19
N GLU A 38 -11.64 -2.11 5.23
CA GLU A 38 -11.22 -1.34 4.05
C GLU A 38 -9.69 -1.26 3.96
N ASN A 39 -9.04 -2.42 3.90
CA ASN A 39 -7.58 -2.54 3.78
C ASN A 39 -7.06 -2.59 2.33
N LYS A 40 -7.92 -2.27 1.36
CA LYS A 40 -7.58 -2.33 -0.07
C LYS A 40 -6.99 -1.00 -0.52
N VAL A 41 -5.79 -1.07 -1.09
CA VAL A 41 -5.10 0.06 -1.72
C VAL A 41 -4.81 -0.26 -3.18
N ILE A 42 -4.63 0.77 -3.98
CA ILE A 42 -4.14 0.69 -5.35
C ILE A 42 -2.66 1.06 -5.30
N LEU A 43 -1.82 0.16 -5.81
CA LEU A 43 -0.42 0.45 -6.08
C LEU A 43 -0.30 0.80 -7.57
N THR A 44 0.21 1.99 -7.86
CA THR A 44 0.55 2.41 -9.22
C THR A 44 2.04 2.72 -9.29
N LEU A 45 2.67 2.36 -10.40
CA LEU A 45 4.05 2.73 -10.70
C LEU A 45 4.03 3.82 -11.77
N GLU A 46 4.31 5.05 -11.37
CA GLU A 46 4.28 6.22 -12.25
C GLU A 46 5.53 7.08 -11.96
N ASP A 47 6.18 7.61 -13.00
CA ASP A 47 7.35 8.50 -12.88
C ASP A 47 8.51 7.96 -12.01
N GLY A 48 8.73 6.65 -12.03
CA GLY A 48 9.77 6.01 -11.21
C GLY A 48 9.44 5.96 -9.71
N ALA A 49 8.21 6.30 -9.32
CA ALA A 49 7.71 6.23 -7.96
C ALA A 49 6.58 5.19 -7.84
N ILE A 50 6.56 4.48 -6.71
CA ILE A 50 5.40 3.65 -6.33
C ILE A 50 4.45 4.54 -5.54
N VAL A 51 3.29 4.81 -6.12
CA VAL A 51 2.22 5.59 -5.49
C VAL A 51 1.19 4.62 -4.92
N ILE A 52 0.99 4.68 -3.61
CA ILE A 52 -0.06 3.93 -2.91
C ILE A 52 -1.23 4.87 -2.70
N ARG A 53 -2.37 4.58 -3.32
CA ARG A 53 -3.63 5.33 -3.12
C ARG A 53 -4.64 4.44 -2.44
N LYS A 54 -5.49 5.00 -1.56
CA LYS A 54 -6.66 4.27 -1.07
C LYS A 54 -7.49 3.83 -2.28
N LYS A 55 -7.93 2.58 -2.30
CA LYS A 55 -8.93 2.18 -3.29
C LYS A 55 -10.24 2.80 -2.86
N GLU A 56 -10.59 3.95 -3.44
CA GLU A 56 -11.97 4.44 -3.36
C GLU A 56 -12.85 3.34 -3.95
N ASN A 57 -13.73 2.79 -3.11
CA ASN A 57 -14.87 2.05 -3.60
C ASN A 57 -15.75 3.07 -4.33
N ILE A 58 -15.45 3.30 -5.62
CA ILE A 58 -16.40 3.92 -6.52
C ILE A 58 -17.50 2.86 -6.69
N ASN A 59 -18.43 2.82 -5.75
CA ASN A 59 -19.75 2.28 -5.98
C ASN A 59 -20.32 3.15 -7.10
N LYS A 60 -20.09 2.75 -8.36
CA LYS A 60 -20.93 3.19 -9.46
C LYS A 60 -22.29 2.57 -9.20
N GLU A 61 -23.10 3.26 -8.41
CA GLU A 61 -24.55 3.10 -8.50
C GLU A 61 -24.92 3.35 -9.97
N LYS A 62 -25.46 2.30 -10.59
CA LYS A 62 -26.23 2.36 -11.83
C LYS A 62 -27.54 1.65 -11.57
#